data_AF-A0A966KX45-F1
#
_entry.id   AF-A0A966KX45-F1
#
_cell.length_a   1.000
_cell.length_b   1.000
_cell.length_c   1.000
_cell.angle_alpha   90.00
_cell.angle_beta   90.00
_cell.angle_gamma   90.00
#
_symmetry.space_group_name_H-M   'P 1'
#
loop_
_entity.id
_entity.type
_entity.pdbx_description
1 polymer ?
#
loop_
_entity_poly.entity_id
_entity_poly.type
_entity_poly.pdbx_seq_one_letter_code
_entity_poly.pdbx_strand_id
1 'polypeptide(L)'
;MRDRAPNLNKCATSFDIVGIQQITIDIDPFRSTEIPSTDEEAKNAIKIAQIISDWFERNKFKKPSIAMTGNGTCLYFSVPYYKIKDTNRNDISQALEWFESELRKIFKKELKKYNCRIDSMYDL
;
A
#
# COMPACT_ATOMS: atom_id res chain seq x y z
N MET A 1 23.28 2.25 -4.50
CA MET A 1 22.60 2.12 -5.81
C MET A 1 23.14 0.87 -6.48
N ARG A 2 22.31 0.04 -7.09
CA ARG A 2 22.83 -1.04 -7.96
C ARG A 2 23.26 -0.36 -9.26
N ASP A 3 24.56 -0.12 -9.39
CA ASP A 3 25.12 0.49 -10.60
C ASP A 3 24.77 -0.39 -11.81
N ARG A 4 24.07 0.20 -12.77
CA ARG A 4 23.67 -0.45 -14.01
C ARG A 4 24.80 -0.35 -15.03
N ALA A 5 24.85 -1.28 -15.98
CA ALA A 5 25.77 -1.26 -17.10
C ALA A 5 25.71 0.10 -17.83
N PRO A 6 26.84 0.59 -18.37
CA PRO A 6 26.87 1.84 -19.13
C PRO A 6 25.89 1.78 -20.31
N ASN A 7 25.22 2.91 -20.60
CA ASN A 7 24.21 3.12 -21.65
C ASN A 7 22.77 2.68 -21.35
N LEU A 8 22.43 2.37 -20.10
CA LEU A 8 21.03 2.16 -19.70
C LEU A 8 20.37 3.45 -19.23
N ASN A 9 19.11 3.66 -19.59
CA ASN A 9 18.30 4.75 -19.06
C ASN A 9 18.25 4.66 -17.52
N LYS A 10 18.34 5.83 -16.86
CA LYS A 10 18.14 5.94 -15.41
C LYS A 10 16.76 5.41 -15.04
N CYS A 11 16.64 4.78 -13.87
CA CYS A 11 15.33 4.46 -13.31
C CYS A 11 14.53 5.75 -13.10
N ALA A 12 13.21 5.64 -13.20
CA ALA A 12 12.34 6.68 -12.67
C ALA A 12 12.59 6.83 -11.16
N THR A 13 12.57 8.08 -10.72
CA THR A 13 12.62 8.51 -9.33
C THR A 13 11.24 9.02 -8.90
N SER A 14 11.05 9.28 -7.61
CA SER A 14 9.83 9.91 -7.10
C SER A 14 9.52 11.24 -7.82
N PHE A 15 10.56 12.00 -8.16
CA PHE A 15 10.44 13.26 -8.93
C PHE A 15 9.93 13.09 -10.37
N ASP A 16 10.05 11.90 -10.96
CA ASP A 16 9.52 11.62 -12.30
C ASP A 16 8.00 11.28 -12.26
N ILE A 17 7.41 11.14 -11.06
CA ILE A 17 5.96 10.91 -10.90
C ILE A 17 5.20 12.22 -11.17
N VAL A 18 4.29 12.18 -12.15
CA VAL A 18 3.49 13.33 -12.62
C VAL A 18 2.05 13.35 -12.12
N GLY A 19 1.58 12.27 -11.50
CA GLY A 19 0.23 12.21 -10.94
C GLY A 19 -0.14 10.85 -10.35
N ILE A 20 -1.24 10.84 -9.61
CA ILE A 20 -1.79 9.68 -8.93
C ILE A 20 -3.21 9.44 -9.44
N GLN A 21 -3.53 8.20 -9.76
CA GLN A 21 -4.90 7.75 -10.08
C GLN A 21 -5.30 6.51 -9.27
N GLN A 22 -4.38 6.01 -8.44
CA GLN A 22 -4.58 4.84 -7.62
C GLN A 22 -3.76 4.98 -6.34
N ILE A 23 -4.40 4.72 -5.21
CA ILE A 23 -3.75 4.56 -3.91
C ILE A 23 -3.73 3.06 -3.63
N THR A 24 -2.54 2.51 -3.40
CA THR A 24 -2.28 1.14 -2.99
C THR A 24 -1.95 1.06 -1.50
N ILE A 25 -2.47 0.04 -0.81
CA ILE A 25 -2.07 -0.30 0.56
C ILE A 25 -1.59 -1.75 0.55
N ASP A 26 -0.35 -1.98 0.96
CA ASP A 26 0.27 -3.30 0.99
C ASP A 26 0.14 -3.92 2.39
N ILE A 27 -0.36 -5.15 2.45
CA ILE A 27 -0.66 -5.88 3.68
C ILE A 27 0.11 -7.19 3.64
N ASP A 28 1.08 -7.31 4.53
CA ASP A 28 1.93 -8.49 4.63
C ASP A 28 1.78 -9.18 6.00
N PRO A 29 1.86 -10.52 6.07
CA PRO A 29 1.99 -11.21 7.33
C PRO A 29 3.37 -10.91 7.97
N PHE A 30 3.41 -10.83 9.30
CA PHE A 30 4.68 -10.77 10.03
C PHE A 30 5.38 -12.12 9.98
N ARG A 31 6.46 -12.19 9.20
CA ARG A 31 7.30 -13.38 9.02
C ARG A 31 8.76 -12.99 8.87
N SER A 32 9.65 -13.98 8.94
CA SER A 32 11.05 -13.80 8.60
C SER A 32 11.22 -13.44 7.13
N THR A 33 12.15 -12.52 6.85
CA THR A 33 12.54 -12.16 5.48
C THR A 33 12.96 -13.40 4.69
N GLU A 34 12.70 -13.41 3.39
CA GLU A 34 13.07 -14.50 2.45
C GLU A 34 12.34 -15.84 2.64
N ILE A 35 11.49 -16.00 3.65
CA ILE A 35 10.66 -17.20 3.83
C ILE A 35 9.27 -16.95 3.25
N PRO A 36 8.76 -17.75 2.29
CA PRO A 36 7.41 -17.60 1.77
C PRO A 36 6.34 -17.65 2.87
N SER A 37 5.21 -16.98 2.68
CA SER A 37 4.08 -17.10 3.58
C SER A 37 3.52 -18.53 3.56
N THR A 38 3.19 -19.05 4.74
CA THR A 38 2.34 -20.21 4.88
C THR A 38 0.92 -19.92 4.37
N ASP A 39 0.14 -20.96 4.09
CA ASP A 39 -1.26 -20.83 3.69
C ASP A 39 -2.09 -20.04 4.73
N GLU A 40 -1.80 -20.22 6.01
CA GLU A 40 -2.51 -19.53 7.09
C GLU A 40 -2.16 -18.05 7.14
N GLU A 41 -0.88 -17.71 6.97
CA GLU A 41 -0.43 -16.31 6.87
C GLU A 41 -1.04 -15.60 5.66
N ALA A 42 -1.09 -16.26 4.50
CA ALA A 42 -1.72 -15.72 3.30
C ALA A 42 -3.24 -15.51 3.50
N LYS A 43 -3.93 -16.48 4.12
CA LYS A 43 -5.35 -16.34 4.48
C LYS A 43 -5.59 -15.18 5.44
N ASN A 44 -4.68 -14.96 6.39
CA ASN A 44 -4.76 -13.85 7.33
C ASN A 44 -4.63 -12.49 6.64
N ALA A 45 -3.69 -12.35 5.70
CA ALA A 45 -3.56 -11.13 4.89
C ALA A 45 -4.84 -10.86 4.08
N ILE A 46 -5.39 -11.88 3.40
CA ILE A 46 -6.67 -11.79 2.68
C ILE A 46 -7.80 -11.38 3.65
N LYS A 47 -7.83 -11.93 4.86
CA LYS A 47 -8.86 -11.61 5.85
C LYS A 47 -8.78 -10.15 6.28
N ILE A 48 -7.59 -9.62 6.52
CA ILE A 48 -7.38 -8.20 6.83
C ILE A 48 -7.81 -7.33 5.66
N ALA A 49 -7.39 -7.64 4.44
CA ALA A 49 -7.79 -6.90 3.24
C ALA A 49 -9.31 -6.84 3.10
N GLN A 50 -10.02 -7.95 3.34
CA GLN A 50 -11.48 -7.98 3.32
C GLN A 50 -12.10 -7.11 4.43
N ILE A 51 -11.58 -7.17 5.66
CA ILE A 51 -12.06 -6.36 6.78
C ILE A 51 -11.94 -4.87 6.47
N ILE A 52 -10.80 -4.44 5.93
CA ILE A 52 -10.55 -3.05 5.56
C ILE A 52 -11.49 -2.65 4.42
N SER A 53 -11.59 -3.47 3.37
CA SER A 53 -12.48 -3.21 2.22
C SER A 53 -13.94 -3.06 2.65
N ASP A 54 -14.44 -3.93 3.52
CA ASP A 54 -15.81 -3.85 4.06
C ASP A 54 -15.99 -2.65 4.98
N TRP A 55 -14.95 -2.21 5.69
CA TRP A 55 -15.01 -0.99 6.49
C TRP A 55 -15.20 0.24 5.61
N PHE A 56 -14.50 0.34 4.47
CA PHE A 56 -14.71 1.44 3.53
C PHE A 56 -16.15 1.47 2.99
N GLU A 57 -16.69 0.31 2.61
CA GLU A 57 -18.09 0.19 2.16
C GLU A 57 -19.10 0.62 3.22
N ARG A 58 -18.93 0.16 4.47
CA ARG A 58 -19.79 0.56 5.60
C ARG A 58 -19.74 2.06 5.85
N ASN A 59 -18.60 2.70 5.58
CA ASN A 59 -18.41 4.15 5.68
C ASN A 59 -18.73 4.90 4.38
N LYS A 60 -19.48 4.29 3.45
CA LYS A 60 -19.98 4.90 2.20
C LYS A 60 -18.90 5.27 1.18
N PHE A 61 -17.71 4.68 1.30
CA PHE A 61 -16.69 4.75 0.27
C PHE A 61 -16.81 3.58 -0.71
N LYS A 62 -16.25 3.76 -1.91
CA LYS A 62 -16.09 2.67 -2.87
C LYS A 62 -15.11 1.63 -2.32
N LYS A 63 -15.42 0.35 -2.46
CA LYS A 63 -14.52 -0.73 -2.08
C LYS A 63 -13.22 -0.66 -2.90
N PRO A 64 -12.05 -0.81 -2.27
CA PRO A 64 -10.82 -1.09 -3.01
C PRO A 64 -10.91 -2.49 -3.66
N SER A 65 -10.23 -2.65 -4.79
CA SER A 65 -9.95 -3.98 -5.33
C SER A 65 -8.91 -4.68 -4.46
N ILE A 66 -9.10 -5.97 -4.20
CA ILE A 66 -8.15 -6.78 -3.44
C ILE A 66 -7.36 -7.64 -4.43
N ALA A 67 -6.03 -7.66 -4.31
CA ALA A 67 -5.18 -8.56 -5.08
C ALA A 67 -4.18 -9.26 -4.17
N MET A 68 -3.87 -10.52 -4.45
CA MET A 68 -2.75 -11.21 -3.83
C MET A 68 -1.43 -10.80 -4.50
N THR A 69 -0.40 -10.55 -3.71
CA THR A 69 0.90 -10.01 -4.15
C THR A 69 2.07 -10.88 -3.67
N GLY A 70 2.02 -12.16 -4.02
CA GLY A 70 3.00 -13.14 -3.56
C GLY A 70 2.67 -13.61 -2.15
N ASN A 71 3.29 -13.00 -1.14
CA ASN A 71 3.13 -13.43 0.27
C ASN A 71 2.01 -12.70 1.04
N GLY A 72 1.57 -11.56 0.51
CA GLY A 72 0.57 -10.70 1.12
C GLY A 72 -0.54 -10.33 0.15
N THR A 73 -1.18 -9.20 0.44
CA THR A 73 -2.27 -8.66 -0.37
C THR A 73 -2.17 -7.16 -0.50
N CYS A 74 -2.52 -6.63 -1.66
CA CYS A 74 -2.70 -5.21 -1.90
C CYS A 74 -4.18 -4.83 -1.96
N LEU A 75 -4.50 -3.66 -1.41
CA LEU A 75 -5.75 -2.94 -1.65
C LEU A 75 -5.50 -1.83 -2.66
N TYR A 76 -6.27 -1.81 -3.74
CA TYR A 76 -6.19 -0.79 -4.79
C TYR A 76 -7.43 0.10 -4.78
N PHE A 77 -7.25 1.34 -4.33
CA PHE A 77 -8.26 2.39 -4.32
C PHE A 77 -8.16 3.20 -5.61
N SER A 78 -9.22 3.20 -6.41
CA SER A 78 -9.32 4.07 -7.58
C SER A 78 -9.72 5.48 -7.14
N VAL A 79 -8.90 6.47 -7.49
CA VAL A 79 -9.12 7.89 -7.19
C VAL A 79 -9.11 8.70 -8.47
N PRO A 80 -9.78 9.87 -8.53
CA PRO A 80 -9.63 10.79 -9.65
C PRO A 80 -8.15 11.11 -9.90
N TYR A 81 -7.78 11.32 -11.17
CA TYR A 81 -6.42 11.71 -11.50
C TYR A 81 -6.06 13.02 -10.79
N TYR A 82 -5.01 12.95 -9.97
CA TYR A 82 -4.46 14.08 -9.25
C TYR A 82 -3.08 14.39 -9.79
N LYS A 83 -2.90 15.58 -10.37
CA LYS A 83 -1.62 16.01 -10.95
C LYS A 83 -0.63 16.39 -9.85
N ILE A 84 0.56 15.83 -9.91
CA ILE A 84 1.68 16.20 -9.06
C ILE A 84 2.49 17.31 -9.74
N LYS A 85 2.84 18.32 -8.94
CA LYS A 85 3.70 19.45 -9.27
C LYS A 85 4.67 19.64 -8.11
N ASP A 86 5.79 20.30 -8.35
CA ASP A 86 6.75 20.58 -7.28
C ASP A 86 6.12 21.39 -6.12
N THR A 87 5.14 22.24 -6.43
CA THR A 87 4.43 23.06 -5.44
C THR A 87 3.46 22.30 -4.54
N ASN A 88 3.04 21.09 -4.91
CA ASN A 88 2.08 20.30 -4.11
C ASN A 88 2.58 18.89 -3.74
N ARG A 89 3.78 18.49 -4.21
CA ARG A 89 4.37 17.17 -3.94
C ARG A 89 4.40 16.85 -2.46
N ASN A 90 4.99 17.73 -1.64
CA ASN A 90 5.12 17.51 -0.20
C ASN A 90 3.76 17.36 0.50
N ASP A 91 2.74 18.10 0.08
CA ASP A 91 1.40 18.01 0.67
C ASP A 91 0.74 16.67 0.33
N ILE A 92 0.93 16.19 -0.90
CA ILE A 92 0.44 14.88 -1.33
C ILE A 92 1.16 13.76 -0.58
N SER A 93 2.49 13.82 -0.47
CA SER A 93 3.29 12.83 0.27
C SER A 93 2.80 12.73 1.73
N GLN A 94 2.63 13.88 2.40
CA GLN A 94 2.08 13.91 3.76
C GLN A 94 0.65 13.37 3.84
N ALA A 95 -0.22 13.66 2.87
CA ALA A 95 -1.58 13.14 2.85
C ALA A 95 -1.62 11.61 2.71
N LEU A 96 -0.74 11.04 1.88
CA LEU A 96 -0.62 9.59 1.70
C LEU A 96 -0.05 8.90 2.95
N GLU A 97 1.01 9.45 3.53
CA GLU A 97 1.58 8.96 4.80
C GLU A 97 0.56 9.02 5.93
N TRP A 98 -0.19 10.13 6.02
CA TRP A 98 -1.27 10.29 6.98
C TRP A 98 -2.36 9.24 6.76
N PHE A 99 -2.79 9.02 5.52
CA PHE A 99 -3.80 8.02 5.20
C PHE A 99 -3.37 6.61 5.64
N GLU A 100 -2.15 6.19 5.31
CA GLU A 100 -1.63 4.90 5.78
C GLU A 100 -1.56 4.81 7.31
N SER A 101 -1.11 5.90 7.96
CA SER A 101 -1.01 6.00 9.42
C SER A 101 -2.37 5.84 10.10
N GLU A 102 -3.41 6.49 9.57
CA GLU A 102 -4.77 6.36 10.07
C GLU A 102 -5.32 4.95 9.89
N LEU A 103 -5.06 4.29 8.74
CA LEU A 103 -5.44 2.89 8.56
C LEU A 103 -4.75 1.98 9.59
N ARG A 104 -3.44 2.15 9.81
CA ARG A 104 -2.70 1.40 10.84
C ARG A 104 -3.30 1.61 12.23
N LYS A 105 -3.78 2.81 12.56
CA LYS A 105 -4.44 3.10 13.84
C LYS A 105 -5.81 2.45 13.95
N ILE A 106 -6.66 2.61 12.93
CA ILE A 106 -8.04 2.09 12.90
C ILE A 106 -8.03 0.56 13.03
N PHE A 107 -7.16 -0.12 12.28
CA PHE A 107 -7.11 -1.58 12.20
C PHE A 107 -6.05 -2.22 13.09
N LYS A 108 -5.49 -1.48 14.07
CA LYS A 108 -4.40 -1.96 14.94
C LYS A 108 -4.74 -3.29 15.63
N LYS A 109 -5.98 -3.47 16.07
CA LYS A 109 -6.41 -4.67 16.81
C LYS A 109 -6.50 -5.88 15.88
N GLU A 110 -7.06 -5.68 14.70
CA GLU A 110 -7.23 -6.70 13.67
C GLU A 110 -5.85 -7.12 13.12
N LEU A 111 -4.99 -6.16 12.77
CA LEU A 111 -3.63 -6.41 12.32
C LEU A 111 -2.85 -7.26 13.33
N LYS A 112 -2.93 -6.91 14.63
CA LYS A 112 -2.33 -7.71 15.69
C LYS A 112 -2.95 -9.11 15.81
N LYS A 113 -4.27 -9.22 15.71
CA LYS A 113 -4.99 -10.50 15.81
C LYS A 113 -4.60 -11.47 14.70
N TYR A 114 -4.45 -10.98 13.48
CA TYR A 114 -4.14 -11.76 12.30
C TYR A 114 -2.64 -11.77 11.96
N ASN A 115 -1.79 -11.26 12.87
CA ASN A 115 -0.33 -11.17 12.70
C ASN A 115 0.09 -10.58 11.35
N CYS A 116 -0.54 -9.47 10.94
CA CYS A 116 -0.25 -8.76 9.70
C CYS A 116 0.18 -7.31 9.99
N ARG A 117 0.79 -6.67 8.99
CA ARG A 117 1.17 -5.26 8.99
C ARG A 117 0.74 -4.60 7.70
N ILE A 118 0.56 -3.29 7.76
CA ILE A 118 0.45 -2.44 6.58
C ILE A 118 1.82 -1.79 6.37
N ASP A 119 2.48 -2.14 5.28
CA ASP A 119 3.79 -1.60 4.94
C ASP A 119 3.68 -0.20 4.31
N SER A 120 4.72 0.61 4.49
CA SER A 120 4.79 1.94 3.90
C SER A 120 5.18 1.83 2.43
N MET A 121 4.33 2.34 1.56
CA MET A 121 4.48 2.15 0.11
C MET A 121 4.93 3.42 -0.63
N TYR A 122 4.72 4.59 -0.05
CA TYR A 122 4.95 5.85 -0.74
C TYR A 122 6.27 6.50 -0.35
N ASP A 123 7.02 6.85 -1.39
CA ASP A 123 8.14 7.78 -1.37
C ASP A 123 7.93 8.69 -2.59
N LEU A 124 7.30 9.86 -2.34
CA LEU A 124 6.78 10.78 -3.36
C LEU A 124 7.48 12.13 -3.31
#